data_AF-A0A3P8PX40-F1
#
_entry.id   AF-A0A3P8PX40-F1
#
_cell.length_a   1.000
_cell.length_b   1.000
_cell.length_c   1.000
_cell.angle_alpha   90.00
_cell.angle_beta   90.00
_cell.angle_gamma   90.00
#
_symmetry.space_group_name_H-M   'P 1'
#
loop_
_entity.id
_entity.type
_entity.pdbx_description
1 polymer ?
#
loop_
_entity_poly.entity_id
_entity_poly.type
_entity_poly.pdbx_seq_one_letter_code
_entity_poly.pdbx_strand_id
1 'polypeptide(L)'
;MSGVGFLFNNKTINIENVEVVVDGRALLIDVEKNGSKFRIINVYGHTDMKERTALFQTLQPFLCNRRQIVMGGDFNCTPETSASQGARSTVKKDSSTCALENLINDGNLKDVFRSLNPTDPGHTWSNKKTASRIFCLPAKA
;
A
#
# COMPACT_ATOMS: atom_id res chain seq x y z
N MET A 1 2.91 6.58 -20.11
CA MET A 1 3.91 5.76 -19.39
C MET A 1 3.82 6.09 -17.92
N SER A 2 3.83 5.09 -17.06
CA SER A 2 3.91 5.21 -15.61
C SER A 2 5.21 4.56 -15.13
N GLY A 3 5.64 4.85 -13.91
CA GLY A 3 6.88 4.31 -13.37
C GLY A 3 6.88 4.34 -11.85
N VAL A 4 7.45 3.29 -11.26
CA VAL A 4 7.70 3.17 -9.82
C VAL A 4 9.18 2.88 -9.62
N GLY A 5 9.72 3.30 -8.49
CA GLY A 5 11.13 3.11 -8.17
C GLY A 5 11.38 3.12 -6.67
N PHE A 6 12.56 2.65 -6.29
CA PHE A 6 13.06 2.74 -4.92
C PHE A 6 14.33 3.58 -4.91
N LEU A 7 14.43 4.48 -3.93
CA LEU A 7 15.64 5.24 -3.66
C LEU A 7 16.09 4.98 -2.23
N PHE A 8 17.33 4.51 -2.07
CA PHE A 8 17.93 4.26 -0.77
C PHE A 8 19.05 5.26 -0.52
N ASN A 9 18.92 6.05 0.55
CA ASN A 9 20.03 6.87 1.06
C ASN A 9 20.97 6.06 1.99
N ASN A 10 20.86 4.73 1.98
CA ASN A 10 21.60 3.85 2.88
C ASN A 10 22.51 2.92 2.06
N LYS A 11 23.82 3.04 2.26
CA LYS A 11 24.83 2.24 1.54
C LYS A 11 25.01 0.82 2.11
N THR A 12 24.44 0.51 3.27
CA THR A 12 24.58 -0.77 3.96
C THR A 12 23.36 -1.67 3.77
N ILE A 13 22.37 -1.26 2.98
CA ILE A 13 21.23 -2.12 2.65
C ILE A 13 21.67 -3.14 1.61
N ASN A 14 21.45 -4.42 1.88
CA ASN A 14 21.72 -5.47 0.93
C ASN A 14 20.43 -5.76 0.15
N ILE A 15 20.46 -5.60 -1.18
CA ILE A 15 19.32 -5.92 -2.06
C ILE A 15 19.50 -7.36 -2.50
N GLU A 16 18.66 -8.26 -2.00
CA GLU A 16 18.71 -9.70 -2.32
C GLU A 16 17.92 -10.02 -3.60
N ASN A 17 16.84 -9.30 -3.89
CA ASN A 17 16.00 -9.49 -5.08
C ASN A 17 15.35 -8.19 -5.55
N VAL A 18 15.11 -8.07 -6.86
CA VAL A 18 14.31 -7.01 -7.48
C VAL A 18 13.38 -7.65 -8.50
N GLU A 19 12.08 -7.41 -8.38
CA GLU A 19 11.06 -8.01 -9.22
C GLU A 19 10.03 -6.97 -9.67
N VAL A 20 9.88 -6.81 -10.98
CA VAL A 20 8.79 -6.02 -11.57
C VAL A 20 7.54 -6.90 -11.58
N VAL A 21 6.63 -6.67 -10.62
CA VAL A 21 5.41 -7.47 -10.48
C VAL A 21 4.37 -7.05 -11.53
N VAL A 22 4.19 -5.74 -11.71
CA VAL A 22 3.36 -5.16 -12.77
C VAL A 22 4.08 -3.95 -13.32
N ASP A 23 4.32 -3.93 -14.64
CA ASP A 23 5.08 -2.87 -15.29
C ASP A 23 4.50 -1.48 -15.00
N GLY A 24 5.37 -0.57 -14.55
CA GLY A 24 5.02 0.80 -14.18
C GLY A 24 4.07 0.95 -12.97
N ARG A 25 3.69 -0.14 -12.29
CA ARG A 25 2.62 -0.16 -11.27
C ARG A 25 3.01 -0.85 -9.97
N ALA A 26 3.82 -1.89 -10.01
CA ALA A 26 4.26 -2.58 -8.80
C ALA A 26 5.70 -3.06 -8.94
N LEU A 27 6.56 -2.59 -8.04
CA LEU A 27 7.94 -3.02 -7.91
C LEU A 27 8.14 -3.63 -6.53
N LEU A 28 8.67 -4.84 -6.52
CA LEU A 28 9.01 -5.58 -5.32
C LEU A 28 10.53 -5.66 -5.18
N ILE A 29 11.01 -5.54 -3.96
CA ILE A 29 12.39 -5.84 -3.61
C ILE A 29 12.42 -6.67 -2.34
N ASP A 30 13.38 -7.59 -2.27
CA ASP A 30 13.75 -8.21 -1.00
C ASP A 30 15.07 -7.61 -0.54
N VAL A 31 15.11 -7.20 0.73
CA VAL A 31 16.28 -6.54 1.32
C VAL A 31 16.65 -7.19 2.65
N GLU A 32 17.93 -7.17 2.96
CA GLU A 32 18.47 -7.52 4.26
C GLU A 32 19.19 -6.31 4.86
N LYS A 33 18.96 -6.08 6.15
CA LYS A 33 19.65 -5.06 6.92
C LYS A 33 19.76 -5.48 8.38
N ASN A 34 20.99 -5.50 8.89
CA ASN A 34 21.30 -5.82 10.29
C ASN A 34 20.72 -7.18 10.74
N GLY A 35 20.73 -8.17 9.85
CA GLY A 35 20.17 -9.51 10.11
C GLY A 35 18.66 -9.61 9.93
N SER A 36 17.96 -8.50 9.72
CA SER A 36 16.52 -8.48 9.48
C SER A 36 16.22 -8.53 7.98
N LYS A 37 15.30 -9.41 7.60
CA LYS A 37 14.87 -9.63 6.21
C LYS A 37 13.51 -8.99 5.96
N PHE A 38 13.47 -8.13 4.95
CA PHE A 38 12.27 -7.42 4.54
C PHE A 38 11.91 -7.71 3.10
N ARG A 39 10.63 -7.62 2.80
CA ARG A 39 10.06 -7.51 1.45
C ARG A 39 9.38 -6.16 1.35
N ILE A 40 9.82 -5.32 0.42
CA ILE A 40 9.27 -3.99 0.22
C ILE A 40 8.55 -3.96 -1.13
N ILE A 41 7.29 -3.56 -1.15
CA ILE A 41 6.44 -3.50 -2.33
C ILE A 41 6.00 -2.04 -2.52
N ASN A 42 6.43 -1.42 -3.62
CA ASN A 42 5.98 -0.08 -4.02
C ASN A 42 4.87 -0.21 -5.05
N VAL A 43 3.68 0.29 -4.73
CA VAL A 43 2.46 0.14 -5.52
C VAL A 43 1.99 1.51 -5.99
N TYR A 44 1.71 1.61 -7.28
CA TYR A 44 1.01 2.72 -7.91
C TYR A 44 -0.29 2.22 -8.55
N GLY A 45 -1.38 2.31 -7.79
CA GLY A 45 -2.71 1.86 -8.16
C GLY A 45 -3.26 2.58 -9.39
N HIS A 46 -4.15 1.89 -10.11
CA HIS A 46 -4.87 2.46 -11.23
C HIS A 46 -5.98 3.39 -10.74
N THR A 47 -6.31 4.40 -11.54
CA THR A 47 -7.50 5.24 -11.32
C THR A 47 -8.77 4.45 -11.63
N ASP A 48 -8.73 3.58 -12.64
CA ASP A 48 -9.82 2.65 -12.94
C ASP A 48 -9.96 1.59 -11.83
N MET A 49 -11.20 1.37 -11.39
CA MET A 49 -11.52 0.46 -10.30
C MET A 49 -11.21 -1.00 -10.64
N LYS A 50 -11.50 -1.47 -11.87
CA LYS A 50 -11.30 -2.88 -12.25
C LYS A 50 -9.82 -3.20 -12.34
N GLU A 51 -9.05 -2.32 -12.97
CA GLU A 51 -7.58 -2.47 -13.06
C GLU A 51 -6.94 -2.42 -11.66
N ARG A 52 -7.42 -1.54 -10.78
CA ARG A 52 -6.94 -1.46 -9.39
C ARG A 52 -7.26 -2.73 -8.60
N THR A 53 -8.46 -3.28 -8.73
CA THR A 53 -8.83 -4.57 -8.13
C THR A 53 -7.93 -5.71 -8.62
N ALA A 54 -7.69 -5.80 -9.93
CA ALA A 54 -6.82 -6.83 -10.52
C ALA A 54 -5.36 -6.70 -10.04
N LEU A 55 -4.87 -5.46 -9.90
CA LEU A 55 -3.55 -5.19 -9.33
C LEU A 55 -3.44 -5.75 -7.90
N PHE A 56 -4.41 -5.46 -7.02
CA PHE A 56 -4.37 -5.97 -5.65
C PHE A 56 -4.45 -7.50 -5.58
N GLN A 57 -5.27 -8.13 -6.40
CA GLN A 57 -5.32 -9.61 -6.50
C GLN A 57 -3.98 -10.19 -6.98
N THR A 58 -3.31 -9.52 -7.94
CA THR A 58 -1.98 -9.92 -8.43
C THR A 58 -0.92 -9.86 -7.32
N LEU A 59 -1.07 -8.98 -6.33
CA LEU A 59 -0.13 -8.84 -5.22
C LEU A 59 -0.27 -9.91 -4.13
N GLN A 60 -1.42 -10.61 -4.03
CA GLN A 60 -1.70 -11.56 -2.95
C GLN A 60 -0.62 -12.65 -2.77
N PRO A 61 -0.12 -13.33 -3.83
CA PRO A 61 0.88 -14.38 -3.67
C PRO A 61 2.19 -13.88 -3.06
N PHE A 62 2.52 -12.60 -3.24
CA PHE A 62 3.77 -12.00 -2.77
C PHE A 62 3.78 -11.75 -1.26
N LEU A 63 2.63 -11.82 -0.61
CA LEU A 63 2.48 -11.66 0.84
C LEU A 63 2.79 -12.93 1.63
N CYS A 64 2.67 -14.10 1.01
CA CYS A 64 2.93 -15.37 1.68
C CYS A 64 4.44 -15.67 1.72
N ASN A 65 5.16 -15.11 2.69
CA ASN A 65 6.60 -15.34 2.85
C ASN A 65 7.05 -15.17 4.31
N ARG A 66 8.32 -15.52 4.61
CA ARG A 66 8.90 -15.45 5.97
C ARG A 66 9.55 -14.10 6.32
N ARG A 67 9.47 -13.10 5.45
CA ARG A 67 10.08 -11.77 5.62
C ARG A 67 9.06 -10.81 6.22
N GLN A 68 9.56 -9.75 6.84
CA GLN A 68 8.71 -8.63 7.25
C GLN A 68 8.30 -7.84 6.01
N ILE A 69 7.00 -7.60 5.83
CA ILE A 69 6.48 -6.96 4.62
C ILE A 69 6.28 -5.47 4.85
N VAL A 70 6.73 -4.65 3.92
CA VAL A 70 6.40 -3.23 3.86
C VAL A 70 5.78 -2.97 2.50
N MET A 71 4.51 -2.62 2.46
CA MET A 71 3.80 -2.27 1.24
C MET A 71 3.38 -0.81 1.30
N GLY A 72 3.84 0.00 0.36
CA GLY A 72 3.50 1.43 0.34
C GLY A 72 3.38 1.96 -1.08
N GLY A 73 2.92 3.20 -1.19
CA GLY A 73 2.82 3.91 -2.46
C GLY A 73 1.51 4.68 -2.57
N ASP A 74 1.05 4.88 -3.79
CA ASP A 74 -0.23 5.52 -4.08
C ASP A 74 -1.19 4.45 -4.57
N PHE A 75 -2.08 3.99 -3.69
CA PHE A 75 -3.01 2.92 -4.00
C PHE A 75 -4.21 3.38 -4.83
N ASN A 76 -4.42 4.69 -5.02
CA ASN A 76 -5.60 5.27 -5.67
C ASN A 76 -6.95 4.75 -5.11
N CYS A 77 -6.98 4.36 -3.83
CA CYS A 77 -8.20 4.04 -3.09
C CYS A 77 -8.06 4.46 -1.63
N THR A 78 -9.19 4.78 -1.00
CA THR A 78 -9.26 5.08 0.43
C THR A 78 -9.75 3.85 1.19
N PRO A 79 -8.96 3.28 2.11
CA PRO A 79 -9.47 2.30 3.05
C PRO A 79 -10.40 3.04 4.02
N GLU A 80 -11.68 2.71 3.96
CA GLU A 80 -12.72 3.30 4.80
C GLU A 80 -12.40 3.05 6.27
N THR A 81 -11.73 4.01 6.92
CA THR A 81 -11.64 4.10 8.38
C THR A 81 -12.04 5.52 8.78
N SER A 82 -13.36 5.71 8.92
CA SER A 82 -14.00 6.54 9.94
C SER A 82 -13.14 7.69 10.51
N ALA A 83 -12.93 8.74 9.73
CA ALA A 83 -12.59 10.07 10.25
C ALA A 83 -13.16 11.22 9.40
N SER A 84 -13.63 10.93 8.19
CA SER A 84 -14.44 11.86 7.37
C SER A 84 -15.94 11.82 7.72
N GLN A 85 -16.35 11.22 8.83
CA GLN A 85 -17.77 11.13 9.21
C GLN A 85 -18.25 12.34 10.00
N GLY A 86 -18.22 13.50 9.34
CA GLY A 86 -19.15 14.62 9.61
C GLY A 86 -20.49 14.47 8.89
N ALA A 87 -20.65 13.46 8.04
CA ALA A 87 -21.91 13.11 7.41
C ALA A 87 -21.93 11.60 7.16
N ARG A 88 -23.12 10.99 7.30
CA ARG A 88 -23.41 9.61 6.88
C ARG A 88 -22.99 9.42 5.42
N SER A 89 -21.75 8.99 5.18
CA SER A 89 -21.28 8.69 3.85
C SER A 89 -21.83 7.33 3.46
N THR A 90 -22.92 7.34 2.69
CA THR A 90 -23.50 6.19 2.00
C THR A 90 -22.66 5.75 0.80
N VAL A 91 -21.38 6.15 0.74
CA VAL A 91 -20.46 5.79 -0.34
C VAL A 91 -20.23 4.30 -0.27
N LYS A 92 -20.80 3.58 -1.24
CA LYS A 92 -20.61 2.15 -1.41
C LYS A 92 -19.12 1.89 -1.52
N LYS A 93 -18.61 1.05 -0.61
CA LYS A 93 -17.30 0.45 -0.70
C LYS A 93 -17.14 -0.16 -2.08
N ASP A 94 -16.14 0.32 -2.83
CA ASP A 94 -15.90 -0.19 -4.17
C ASP A 94 -15.18 -1.55 -4.11
N SER A 95 -15.22 -2.30 -5.21
CA SER A 95 -14.60 -3.65 -5.26
C SER A 95 -13.09 -3.64 -4.98
N SER A 96 -12.41 -2.52 -5.26
CA SER A 96 -10.97 -2.38 -5.06
C SER A 96 -10.63 -2.16 -3.60
N THR A 97 -11.48 -1.46 -2.84
CA THR A 97 -11.34 -1.35 -1.38
C THR A 97 -11.52 -2.70 -0.70
N CYS A 98 -12.47 -3.53 -1.18
CA CYS A 98 -12.58 -4.92 -0.70
C CYS A 98 -11.33 -5.75 -1.01
N ALA A 99 -10.79 -5.64 -2.23
CA ALA A 99 -9.57 -6.36 -2.61
C ALA A 99 -8.35 -5.91 -1.78
N LEU A 100 -8.24 -4.61 -1.50
CA LEU A 100 -7.19 -4.09 -0.63
C LEU A 100 -7.35 -4.61 0.81
N GLU A 101 -8.57 -4.63 1.36
CA GLU A 101 -8.78 -5.18 2.71
C GLU A 101 -8.44 -6.67 2.79
N ASN A 102 -8.78 -7.45 1.77
CA ASN A 102 -8.36 -8.85 1.71
C ASN A 102 -6.83 -8.95 1.68
N LEU A 103 -6.17 -8.14 0.86
CA LEU A 103 -4.70 -8.08 0.80
C LEU A 103 -4.08 -7.74 2.17
N ILE A 104 -4.67 -6.79 2.92
CA ILE A 104 -4.24 -6.43 4.27
C ILE A 104 -4.43 -7.60 5.24
N ASN A 105 -5.59 -8.25 5.21
CA ASN A 105 -5.91 -9.37 6.10
C ASN A 105 -5.03 -10.59 5.81
N ASP A 106 -4.87 -10.94 4.53
CA ASP A 106 -4.07 -12.09 4.07
C ASP A 106 -2.59 -11.93 4.44
N GLY A 107 -2.07 -10.69 4.37
CA GLY A 107 -0.70 -10.36 4.76
C GLY A 107 -0.51 -10.02 6.24
N ASN A 108 -1.56 -10.05 7.06
CA ASN A 108 -1.57 -9.55 8.44
C ASN A 108 -0.93 -8.14 8.55
N LEU A 109 -1.21 -7.28 7.58
CA LEU A 109 -0.66 -5.94 7.48
C LEU A 109 -1.48 -4.97 8.35
N LYS A 110 -0.88 -3.83 8.70
CA LYS A 110 -1.54 -2.81 9.53
C LYS A 110 -1.30 -1.41 8.99
N ASP A 111 -2.34 -0.57 8.98
CA ASP A 111 -2.23 0.88 8.77
C ASP A 111 -1.42 1.54 9.87
N VAL A 112 -0.14 1.79 9.61
CA VAL A 112 0.75 2.44 10.58
C VAL A 112 0.38 3.89 10.77
N PHE A 113 0.03 4.63 9.72
CA PHE A 113 -0.39 6.01 9.88
C PHE A 113 -1.62 6.09 10.79
N ARG A 114 -2.66 5.29 10.53
CA ARG A 114 -3.86 5.27 11.37
C ARG A 114 -3.60 4.74 12.77
N SER A 115 -2.67 3.80 12.92
CA SER A 115 -2.27 3.29 14.23
C SER A 115 -1.61 4.34 15.10
N LEU A 116 -0.78 5.19 14.51
CA LEU A 116 -0.05 6.25 15.20
C LEU A 116 -0.89 7.52 15.37
N ASN A 117 -1.80 7.80 14.42
CA ASN A 117 -2.64 8.98 14.40
C ASN A 117 -4.13 8.59 14.22
N PRO A 118 -4.79 8.08 15.28
CA PRO A 118 -6.16 7.56 15.18
C PRO A 118 -7.20 8.60 14.75
N THR A 119 -7.00 9.85 15.17
CA THR A 119 -7.93 10.97 14.98
C THR A 119 -7.54 11.91 13.85
N ASP A 120 -6.33 11.78 13.32
CA ASP A 120 -5.86 12.62 12.21
C ASP A 120 -6.45 12.11 10.88
N PRO A 121 -7.16 12.96 10.12
CA PRO A 121 -7.61 12.62 8.78
C PRO A 121 -6.47 12.19 7.83
N GLY A 122 -5.28 12.77 7.98
CA GLY A 122 -4.07 12.33 7.31
C GLY A 122 -4.13 12.38 5.79
N HIS A 123 -4.74 13.42 5.22
CA HIS A 123 -4.91 13.53 3.76
C HIS A 123 -3.55 13.57 3.03
N THR A 124 -3.37 12.72 2.02
CA THR A 124 -2.16 12.65 1.18
C THR A 124 -2.42 13.05 -0.27
N TRP A 125 -3.69 13.23 -0.64
CA TRP A 125 -4.10 13.75 -1.94
C TRP A 125 -5.23 14.77 -1.76
N SER A 126 -5.26 15.79 -2.62
CA SER A 126 -6.36 16.74 -2.70
C SER A 126 -6.59 17.23 -4.12
N ASN A 127 -7.83 17.65 -4.38
CA ASN A 127 -8.19 18.47 -5.52
C ASN A 127 -8.90 19.74 -5.02
N LYS A 128 -9.43 20.58 -5.93
CA LYS A 128 -10.13 21.83 -5.57
C LYS A 128 -11.35 21.66 -4.64
N LYS A 129 -11.88 20.44 -4.47
CA LYS A 129 -13.14 20.14 -3.79
C LYS A 129 -13.03 19.11 -2.65
N THR A 130 -12.04 18.21 -2.69
CA THR A 130 -11.96 17.04 -1.81
C THR A 130 -10.52 16.68 -1.49
N ALA A 131 -10.28 16.13 -0.31
CA ALA A 131 -9.00 15.55 0.10
C ALA A 131 -9.20 14.12 0.61
N SER A 132 -8.24 13.23 0.33
CA SER A 132 -8.29 11.81 0.68
C SER A 132 -6.93 11.32 1.16
N ARG A 133 -6.93 10.28 2.00
CA ARG A 133 -5.70 9.57 2.35
C ARG A 133 -5.56 8.36 1.44
N ILE A 134 -4.46 8.36 0.71
CA ILE A 134 -3.94 7.24 -0.05
C ILE A 134 -2.83 6.56 0.79
N PHE A 135 -2.85 5.24 0.81
CA PHE A 135 -2.40 4.39 1.92
C PHE A 135 -0.94 3.91 1.85
N CYS A 136 -0.31 3.71 3.02
CA CYS A 136 1.05 3.17 3.15
C CYS A 136 1.16 2.29 4.40
N LEU A 137 1.64 1.04 4.25
CA LEU A 137 1.78 0.04 5.32
C LEU A 137 3.20 -0.50 5.50
N PRO A 138 3.82 -0.24 6.65
CA PRO A 138 4.74 -1.16 7.29
C PRO A 138 3.98 -2.29 8.03
N ALA A 139 4.41 -3.55 7.89
CA ALA A 139 3.93 -4.64 8.74
C ALA A 139 4.48 -4.54 10.17
N LYS A 140 3.81 -5.25 11.09
CA LYS A 140 4.27 -5.43 12.47
C LYS A 140 5.54 -6.30 12.48
N ALA A 141 6.55 -5.87 13.23
CA ALA A 141 7.71 -6.68 13.60
C ALA A 141 7.31 -7.80 14.57
#